data_AF-A0A542YW16-F1
#
_entry.id   AF-A0A542YW16-F1
#
_cell.length_a   1.000
_cell.length_b   1.000
_cell.length_c   1.000
_cell.angle_alpha   90.00
_cell.angle_beta   90.00
_cell.angle_gamma   90.00
#
_symmetry.space_group_name_H-M   'P 1'
#
loop_
_entity.id
_entity.type
_entity.pdbx_description
1 polymer ?
#
loop_
_entity_poly.entity_id
_entity_poly.type
_entity_poly.pdbx_seq_one_letter_code
_entity_poly.pdbx_strand_id
1 'polypeptide(L)' 'MKIRASARRSGEWWAISALNVDGLHTQARDRDDIAPIVADAAALLLAMPAEHIEVEVIFDVRED' A
#
# COMPACT_ATOMS: atom_id res chain seq x y z
N MET A 1 -4.56 13.00 3.73
CA MET A 1 -4.60 11.93 4.75
C MET A 1 -3.34 11.10 4.63
N LYS A 2 -2.70 10.75 5.75
CA LYS A 2 -1.52 9.89 5.74
C LYS A 2 -1.91 8.43 5.97
N ILE A 3 -1.50 7.54 5.07
CA ILE A 3 -1.69 6.09 5.15
C ILE A 3 -0.34 5.43 5.40
N ARG A 4 -0.30 4.50 6.35
CA ARG A 4 0.86 3.64 6.56
C ARG A 4 0.55 2.27 5.95
N ALA A 5 1.36 1.86 4.98
CA ALA A 5 1.23 0.56 4.34
C ALA A 5 2.39 -0.36 4.75
N SER A 6 2.09 -1.59 5.13
CA SER A 6 3.08 -2.66 5.23
C SER A 6 3.23 -3.33 3.88
N ALA A 7 4.46 -3.52 3.42
CA ALA A 7 4.78 -4.25 2.20
C ALA A 7 5.77 -5.39 2.50
N ARG A 8 5.38 -6.63 2.16
CA ARG A 8 6.22 -7.82 2.31
C ARG A 8 6.45 -8.47 0.96
N ARG A 9 7.68 -8.88 0.67
CA ARG A 9 7.98 -9.66 -0.54
C ARG A 9 7.32 -11.04 -0.43
N SER A 10 6.60 -11.43 -1.48
CA SER A 10 5.92 -12.71 -1.62
C SER A 10 6.18 -13.23 -3.04
N GLY A 11 7.24 -14.03 -3.17
CA GLY A 11 7.75 -14.45 -4.48
C GLY A 11 8.15 -13.27 -5.36
N GLU A 12 7.50 -13.14 -6.51
CA GLU A 12 7.73 -12.03 -7.46
C GLU A 12 6.94 -10.74 -7.13
N TRP A 13 6.08 -10.78 -6.12
CA TRP A 13 5.16 -9.70 -5.78
C TRP A 13 5.46 -9.10 -4.41
N TRP A 14 4.91 -7.93 -4.16
CA TRP A 14 4.76 -7.31 -2.86
C TRP A 14 3.31 -7.50 -2.41
N ALA A 15 3.11 -8.20 -1.30
CA ALA A 15 1.82 -8.21 -0.61
C ALA A 15 1.73 -6.96 0.27
N ILE A 16 0.65 -6.19 0.12
CA ILE A 16 0.52 -4.86 0.73
C ILE A 16 -0.76 -4.79 1.55
N SER A 17 -0.66 -4.24 2.77
CA SER A 17 -1.82 -3.94 3.61
C SER A 17 -1.69 -2.56 4.24
N ALA A 18 -2.78 -1.78 4.26
CA ALA A 18 -2.80 -0.55 5.05
C ALA A 18 -2.99 -0.88 6.54
N LEU A 19 -2.17 -0.27 7.38
CA LEU A 19 -2.20 -0.46 8.83
C LEU A 19 -3.28 0.40 9.52
N ASN A 20 -3.78 1.42 8.83
CA ASN A 20 -4.74 2.39 9.36
C ASN A 20 -5.96 2.61 8.45
N VAL A 21 -6.16 1.73 7.45
CA VAL A 21 -7.35 1.71 6.60
C VAL A 21 -7.84 0.27 6.55
N ASP A 22 -8.92 -0.02 7.27
CA ASP A 22 -9.49 -1.35 7.34
C ASP A 22 -9.97 -1.81 5.95
N GLY A 23 -9.63 -3.05 5.60
CA GLY A 23 -10.02 -3.66 4.33
C GLY A 23 -9.17 -3.25 3.12
N LEU A 24 -8.15 -2.41 3.28
CA LEU A 24 -7.23 -2.09 2.18
C LEU A 24 -6.11 -3.14 2.12
N HIS A 25 -6.27 -4.06 1.16
CA HIS A 25 -5.28 -5.05 0.76
C HIS A 25 -5.05 -4.96 -0.75
N THR A 26 -3.80 -4.99 -1.18
CA THR A 26 -3.43 -4.92 -2.59
C THR A 26 -2.06 -5.58 -2.81
N GLN A 27 -1.57 -5.55 -4.05
CA GLN A 27 -0.26 -6.08 -4.41
C GLN A 27 0.37 -5.30 -5.57
N ALA A 28 1.70 -5.30 -5.62
CA ALA A 28 2.49 -4.69 -6.70
C ALA A 28 3.63 -5.63 -7.11
N ARG A 29 4.08 -5.59 -8.38
CA ARG A 29 5.30 -6.34 -8.79
C ARG A 29 6.56 -5.56 -8.42
N ASP A 30 6.55 -4.29 -8.79
CA ASP A 30 7.66 -3.39 -8.59
C ASP A 30 7.50 -2.57 -7.31
N ARG A 31 8.64 -2.26 -6.68
CA ARG A 31 8.67 -1.56 -5.40
C ARG A 31 8.13 -0.13 -5.52
N ASP A 32 8.42 0.53 -6.64
CA ASP A 32 8.05 1.93 -6.87
C ASP A 32 6.54 2.09 -7.13
N ASP A 33 5.86 1.01 -7.54
CA ASP A 33 4.42 1.00 -7.78
C ASP A 33 3.59 0.87 -6.49
N ILE A 34 4.22 0.53 -5.35
CA ILE A 34 3.50 0.27 -4.10
C ILE A 34 2.72 1.51 -3.64
N ALA A 35 3.39 2.66 -3.55
CA ALA A 35 2.77 3.89 -3.07
C ALA A 35 1.60 4.37 -3.98
N PRO A 36 1.75 4.48 -5.31
CA PRO A 36 0.64 4.89 -6.17
C PRO A 36 -0.53 3.90 -6.14
N ILE A 37 -0.28 2.58 -6.14
CA ILE A 37 -1.34 1.57 -6.07
C ILE A 37 -2.11 1.65 -4.74
N VAL A 38 -1.41 1.88 -3.61
CA VAL A 38 -2.08 2.08 -2.31
C VAL A 38 -2.92 3.34 -2.31
N ALA A 39 -2.42 4.44 -2.88
CA ALA A 39 -3.17 5.69 -2.96
C ALA A 39 -4.45 5.53 -3.80
N ASP A 40 -4.38 4.85 -4.95
CA ASP A 40 -5.53 4.57 -5.80
C ASP A 40 -6.55 3.65 -5.11
N ALA A 41 -6.09 2.58 -4.46
CA ALA A 41 -6.98 1.69 -3.70
C ALA A 41 -7.66 2.41 -2.53
N ALA A 42 -6.92 3.26 -1.82
CA ALA A 42 -7.45 4.08 -0.74
C ALA A 42 -8.47 5.11 -1.24
N ALA A 43 -8.20 5.75 -2.38
CA ALA A 43 -9.12 6.71 -2.99
C ALA A 43 -10.49 6.09 -3.27
N LEU A 44 -10.50 4.85 -3.77
CA LEU A 44 -11.74 4.08 -4.00
C LEU A 44 -12.47 3.75 -2.70
N LEU A 45 -11.75 3.24 -1.69
CA LEU A 45 -12.35 2.83 -0.42
C LEU A 45 -12.87 4.00 0.43
N LEU A 46 -12.16 5.12 0.42
CA LEU A 46 -12.44 6.29 1.25
C LEU A 46 -13.28 7.35 0.52
N ALA A 47 -13.61 7.14 -0.76
CA ALA A 47 -14.31 8.08 -1.62
C ALA A 47 -13.68 9.48 -1.61
N MET A 48 -12.34 9.54 -1.74
CA MET A 48 -11.58 10.79 -1.82
C MET A 48 -10.54 10.77 -2.94
N PRO A 49 -10.14 11.93 -3.49
CA PRO A 49 -9.11 11.98 -4.51
C PRO A 49 -7.76 11.44 -4.03
N ALA A 50 -7.06 10.67 -4.88
CA ALA A 50 -5.73 10.10 -4.57
C ALA A 50 -4.67 11.17 -4.28
N GLU A 51 -4.77 12.35 -4.90
CA GLU A 51 -3.89 13.50 -4.63
C GLU A 51 -3.97 14.02 -3.19
N HIS A 52 -5.04 13.68 -2.46
CA HIS A 52 -5.18 14.02 -1.05
C HIS A 52 -4.63 12.92 -0.13
N ILE A 53 -4.04 11.85 -0.66
CA ILE A 53 -3.53 10.70 0.08
C ILE A 53 -2.00 10.68 -0.02
N GLU A 54 -1.35 10.71 1.14
CA GLU A 54 0.10 10.50 1.26
C GLU A 54 0.33 9.09 1.81
N VAL A 55 1.17 8.30 1.13
CA VAL A 55 1.47 6.91 1.52
C VAL A 55 2.88 6.81 2.05
N GLU A 56 3.01 6.33 3.30
CA GLU A 56 4.27 5.89 3.89
C GLU A 56 4.34 4.37 3.83
N VAL A 57 5.35 3.83 3.15
CA VAL A 57 5.54 2.38 3.00
C VAL A 57 6.58 1.88 4.01
N ILE A 58 6.19 0.89 4.80
CA ILE A 58 7.04 0.16 5.73
C ILE A 58 7.35 -1.20 5.11
N PHE A 59 8.60 -1.42 4.75
CA PHE A 59 9.06 -2.69 4.18
C PHE A 59 9.36 -3.68 5.30
N ASP A 60 8.67 -4.82 5.31
CA ASP A 60 8.98 -5.92 6.21
C ASP A 60 10.23 -6.65 5.68
N VAL A 61 11.36 -6.47 6.36
CA VAL A 61 12.68 -7.02 6.01
C VAL A 61 12.91 -8.45 6.52
N ARG A 62 11.88 -9.14 7.03
CA ARG A 62 12.03 -10.57 7.31
C ARG A 62 12.12 -11.34 5.99
N GLU A 63 13.35 -11.67 5.62
CA GLU A 63 13.65 -12.73 4.65
C GLU A 63 13.17 -14.05 5.25
N ASP A 64 12.21 -14.70 4.58
CA ASP A 64 11.85 -16.10 4.83
C ASP A 64 12.93 -17.03 4.25
#